data_AF-A0A1Q9NKC5-F1
#
_entry.id   AF-A0A1Q9NKC5-F1
#
_cell.length_a   1.000
_cell.length_b   1.000
_cell.length_c   1.000
_cell.angle_alpha   90.00
_cell.angle_beta   90.00
_cell.angle_gamma   90.00
#
_symmetry.space_group_name_H-M   'P 1'
#
loop_
_entity.id
_entity.type
_entity.pdbx_description
1 polymer ?
#
loop_
_entity_poly.entity_id
_entity_poly.type
_entity_poly.pdbx_seq_one_letter_code
_entity_poly.pdbx_strand_id
1 'polypeptide(L)'
;MDSRTHHGGNSKPRLANSDIDLFFRIDKGKYELYDYNKHGNWEIAELDGKLITRIQDESSQDSEDKDVNFVDEKQLEFFIVQNLSSLEEGLELYVDENENSGVQYRTEVGPIDILAVKNSEYIVIELKVKRTSDHVVGQIQRYMAWVKRHLANGKSVRGIIVTLSANNKLQYSVSENPNIELKEYQLKISFSSVSL
;
A
#
# COMPACT_ATOMS: atom_id res chain seq x y z
N MET A 1 24.20 -20.11 -3.91
CA MET A 1 23.89 -20.95 -5.08
C MET A 1 24.44 -20.24 -6.31
N ASP A 2 25.73 -20.41 -6.58
CA ASP A 2 26.51 -19.51 -7.44
C ASP A 2 26.30 -19.75 -8.96
N SER A 3 25.10 -20.13 -9.38
CA SER A 3 24.86 -20.57 -10.76
C SER A 3 24.74 -19.44 -11.78
N ARG A 4 24.61 -18.19 -11.33
CA ARG A 4 24.24 -17.07 -12.21
C ARG A 4 25.33 -16.02 -12.40
N THR A 5 26.46 -16.03 -11.70
CA THR A 5 27.47 -14.95 -11.79
C THR A 5 28.47 -15.10 -12.94
N HIS A 6 28.47 -16.23 -13.66
CA HIS A 6 29.48 -16.54 -14.68
C HIS A 6 29.07 -16.22 -16.13
N HIS A 7 27.84 -15.73 -16.35
CA HIS A 7 27.42 -15.22 -17.65
C HIS A 7 27.79 -13.73 -17.79
N GLY A 8 28.32 -13.30 -18.94
CA GLY A 8 28.87 -11.94 -19.09
C GLY A 8 27.89 -10.80 -18.74
N GLY A 9 26.58 -11.03 -18.94
CA GLY A 9 25.50 -10.10 -18.56
C GLY A 9 25.18 -10.03 -17.06
N ASN A 10 25.82 -10.85 -16.23
CA ASN A 10 25.57 -10.99 -14.79
C ASN A 10 26.72 -10.45 -13.93
N SER A 11 27.51 -9.55 -14.53
CA SER A 11 28.67 -8.89 -13.92
C SER A 11 28.33 -7.69 -13.06
N LYS A 12 27.04 -7.35 -12.92
CA LYS A 12 26.52 -6.23 -12.13
C LYS A 12 25.20 -6.63 -11.44
N PRO A 13 24.81 -5.93 -10.36
CA PRO A 13 23.51 -6.12 -9.75
C PRO A 13 22.37 -5.87 -10.74
N ARG A 14 21.39 -6.78 -10.78
CA ARG A 14 20.22 -6.69 -11.64
C ARG A 14 19.11 -7.62 -11.20
N LEU A 15 17.87 -7.29 -11.59
CA LEU A 15 16.76 -8.23 -11.55
C LEU A 15 16.94 -9.29 -12.63
N ALA A 16 16.58 -10.54 -12.30
CA ALA A 16 16.63 -11.68 -13.20
C ALA A 16 15.30 -11.85 -13.94
N ASN A 17 14.89 -10.82 -14.68
CA ASN A 17 13.60 -10.71 -15.37
C ASN A 17 13.73 -10.39 -16.87
N SER A 18 14.85 -10.78 -17.49
CA SER A 18 15.17 -10.46 -18.88
C SER A 18 15.25 -11.71 -19.76
N ASP A 19 15.34 -11.52 -21.08
CA ASP A 19 15.39 -12.62 -22.07
C ASP A 19 16.59 -13.57 -21.91
N ILE A 20 17.56 -13.24 -21.05
CA ILE A 20 18.70 -14.10 -20.71
C ILE A 20 18.46 -15.00 -19.49
N ASP A 21 17.33 -14.84 -18.79
CA ASP A 21 16.96 -15.57 -17.56
C ASP A 21 16.07 -16.78 -17.85
N LEU A 22 16.41 -17.54 -18.91
CA LEU A 22 15.55 -18.62 -19.44
C LEU A 22 15.63 -19.94 -18.68
N PHE A 23 16.71 -20.19 -17.94
CA PHE A 23 16.97 -21.50 -17.33
C PHE A 23 17.19 -21.40 -15.82
N PHE A 24 16.54 -22.29 -15.07
CA PHE A 24 16.70 -22.48 -13.65
C PHE A 24 17.56 -23.72 -13.37
N ARG A 25 18.60 -23.59 -12.52
CA ARG A 25 19.49 -24.72 -12.17
C ARG A 25 18.94 -25.46 -10.96
N ILE A 26 18.50 -26.69 -11.15
CA ILE A 26 17.96 -27.55 -10.09
C ILE A 26 19.05 -28.36 -9.37
N ASP A 27 20.15 -28.70 -10.05
CA ASP A 27 21.27 -29.47 -9.52
C ASP A 27 22.53 -29.22 -10.38
N LYS A 28 23.70 -29.72 -9.98
CA LYS A 28 24.95 -29.59 -10.73
C LYS A 28 24.78 -30.16 -12.15
N GLY A 29 24.76 -29.28 -13.14
CA GLY A 29 24.62 -29.64 -14.56
C GLY A 29 23.19 -29.97 -15.01
N LYS A 30 22.18 -29.85 -14.14
CA LYS A 30 20.77 -30.05 -14.50
C LYS A 30 20.02 -28.72 -14.44
N TYR A 31 19.30 -28.45 -15.52
CA TYR A 31 18.56 -27.21 -15.72
C TYR A 31 17.14 -27.52 -16.19
N GLU A 32 16.20 -26.65 -15.84
CA GLU A 32 14.84 -26.60 -16.39
C GLU A 32 14.52 -25.18 -16.85
N LEU A 33 13.43 -25.00 -17.61
CA LEU A 33 12.99 -23.66 -17.99
C LEU A 33 12.59 -22.86 -16.75
N TYR A 34 12.99 -21.59 -16.72
CA TYR A 34 12.61 -20.70 -15.66
C TYR A 34 11.11 -20.39 -15.75
N ASP A 35 10.39 -20.90 -14.76
CA ASP A 35 9.01 -20.52 -14.46
C ASP A 35 9.00 -19.58 -13.26
N TYR A 36 8.44 -18.38 -13.44
CA TYR A 36 8.28 -17.37 -12.41
C TYR A 36 7.50 -17.89 -11.19
N ASN A 37 6.39 -18.61 -11.42
CA ASN A 37 5.50 -19.09 -10.37
C ASN A 37 6.14 -20.21 -9.55
N LYS A 38 7.02 -20.99 -10.17
CA LYS A 38 7.70 -22.11 -9.52
C LYS A 38 8.96 -21.69 -8.79
N HIS A 39 9.72 -20.75 -9.35
CA HIS A 39 11.07 -20.43 -8.88
C HIS A 39 11.15 -19.09 -8.13
N GLY A 40 10.15 -18.23 -8.22
CA GLY A 40 10.11 -16.92 -7.57
C GLY A 40 10.97 -15.87 -8.28
N ASN A 41 10.85 -14.60 -7.89
CA ASN A 41 11.62 -13.50 -8.49
C ASN A 41 13.04 -13.46 -7.91
N TRP A 42 14.05 -13.47 -8.77
CA TRP A 42 15.44 -13.49 -8.35
C TRP A 42 16.13 -12.18 -8.66
N GLU A 43 17.10 -11.83 -7.83
CA GLU A 43 18.05 -10.76 -8.12
C GLU A 43 19.49 -11.21 -7.95
N ILE A 44 20.35 -10.57 -8.72
CA ILE A 44 21.79 -10.52 -8.46
C ILE A 44 22.00 -9.25 -7.63
N ALA A 45 22.41 -9.43 -6.38
CA ALA A 45 22.72 -8.35 -5.46
C ALA A 45 24.22 -8.28 -5.20
N GLU A 46 24.72 -7.12 -4.80
CA GLU A 46 26.09 -6.97 -4.30
C GLU A 46 26.08 -6.94 -2.78
N LEU A 47 26.89 -7.81 -2.18
CA LEU A 47 27.12 -7.85 -0.74
C LEU A 47 28.62 -7.98 -0.50
N ASP A 48 29.20 -7.04 0.24
CA ASP A 48 30.63 -6.99 0.56
C ASP A 48 31.56 -7.11 -0.67
N GLY A 49 31.19 -6.43 -1.77
CA GLY A 49 31.95 -6.43 -3.02
C GLY A 49 31.87 -7.75 -3.81
N LYS A 50 30.97 -8.65 -3.43
CA LYS A 50 30.71 -9.91 -4.13
C LYS A 50 29.28 -9.97 -4.64
N LEU A 51 29.11 -10.46 -5.87
CA LEU A 51 27.78 -10.70 -6.42
C LEU A 51 27.21 -12.00 -5.85
N ILE A 52 26.01 -11.90 -5.30
CA ILE A 52 25.23 -13.02 -4.76
C ILE A 52 23.89 -13.11 -5.46
N THR A 53 23.33 -14.31 -5.51
CA THR A 53 21.95 -14.55 -5.96
C THR A 53 21.04 -14.70 -4.75
N ARG A 54 19.96 -13.94 -4.68
CA ARG A 54 18.90 -14.15 -3.69
C ARG A 54 17.53 -14.09 -4.34
N ILE A 55 16.60 -14.83 -3.76
CA ILE A 55 15.18 -14.62 -4.04
C ILE A 55 14.86 -13.25 -3.45
N GLN A 56 14.18 -12.41 -4.21
CA GLN A 56 13.57 -11.22 -3.67
C GLN A 56 12.50 -11.69 -2.68
N ASP A 57 12.80 -11.63 -1.37
CA ASP A 57 11.91 -12.14 -0.33
C ASP A 57 10.48 -11.63 -0.54
N GLU A 58 9.57 -12.60 -0.74
CA GLU A 58 8.13 -12.40 -0.68
C GLU A 58 7.74 -12.02 0.75
N SER A 59 7.67 -10.72 1.04
CA SER A 59 6.64 -10.25 1.98
C SER A 59 5.30 -10.02 1.28
N SER A 60 5.03 -10.81 0.24
CA SER A 60 3.87 -10.70 -0.64
C SER A 60 3.52 -12.09 -1.19
N GLN A 61 3.10 -12.98 -0.28
CA GLN A 61 2.09 -13.96 -0.65
C GLN A 61 0.78 -13.21 -0.86
N ASP A 62 0.41 -12.89 -2.09
CA ASP A 62 -0.99 -13.04 -2.46
C ASP A 62 -1.02 -13.97 -3.66
N SER A 63 -1.60 -15.14 -3.43
CA SER A 63 -2.26 -15.91 -4.47
C SER A 63 -3.02 -14.95 -5.37
N GLU A 64 -2.84 -15.11 -6.68
CA GLU A 64 -3.77 -14.57 -7.67
C GLU A 64 -5.17 -15.15 -7.43
N ASP A 65 -5.90 -14.59 -6.46
CA ASP A 65 -7.27 -14.24 -6.80
C ASP A 65 -7.16 -13.16 -7.87
N LYS A 66 -7.95 -13.32 -8.93
CA LYS A 66 -8.07 -12.34 -10.00
C LYS A 66 -8.65 -11.07 -9.41
N ASP A 67 -7.83 -10.30 -8.72
CA ASP A 67 -8.22 -9.06 -8.09
C ASP A 67 -8.55 -8.12 -9.24
N VAL A 68 -9.84 -7.86 -9.33
CA VAL A 68 -10.45 -6.92 -10.25
C VAL A 68 -9.87 -5.55 -9.86
N ASN A 69 -8.77 -5.18 -10.51
CA ASN A 69 -8.02 -3.92 -10.42
C ASN A 69 -8.87 -2.76 -11.00
N PHE A 70 -10.12 -2.65 -10.58
CA PHE A 70 -11.14 -1.80 -11.20
C PHE A 70 -11.27 -0.43 -10.54
N VAL A 71 -10.70 -0.25 -9.35
CA VAL A 71 -10.82 0.99 -8.56
C VAL A 71 -9.44 1.59 -8.33
N ASP A 72 -9.23 2.80 -8.83
CA ASP A 72 -8.06 3.61 -8.50
C ASP A 72 -8.29 4.39 -7.19
N GLU A 73 -7.21 4.94 -6.60
CA GLU A 73 -7.31 5.66 -5.31
C GLU A 73 -8.25 6.87 -5.40
N LYS A 74 -8.35 7.51 -6.57
CA LYS A 74 -9.22 8.66 -6.78
C LYS A 74 -10.70 8.29 -6.76
N GLN A 75 -11.06 7.14 -7.34
CA GLN A 75 -12.43 6.64 -7.30
C GLN A 75 -12.82 6.23 -5.88
N LEU A 76 -11.91 5.60 -5.14
CA LEU A 76 -12.13 5.30 -3.72
C LEU A 76 -12.30 6.59 -2.92
N GLU A 77 -11.43 7.58 -3.11
CA GLU A 77 -11.53 8.90 -2.48
C GLU A 77 -12.89 9.54 -2.77
N PHE A 78 -13.28 9.62 -4.03
CA PHE A 78 -14.56 10.18 -4.42
C PHE A 78 -15.73 9.45 -3.74
N PHE A 79 -15.73 8.12 -3.75
CA PHE A 79 -16.76 7.32 -3.11
C PHE A 79 -16.85 7.60 -1.60
N ILE A 80 -15.71 7.64 -0.91
CA ILE A 80 -15.64 7.89 0.52
C ILE A 80 -16.10 9.30 0.86
N VAL A 81 -15.69 10.33 0.10
CA VAL A 81 -16.12 11.72 0.32
C VAL A 81 -17.64 11.85 0.20
N GLN A 82 -18.26 11.17 -0.77
CA GLN A 82 -19.72 11.17 -0.94
C GLN A 82 -20.45 10.37 0.15
N ASN A 83 -19.75 9.47 0.85
CA ASN A 83 -20.33 8.54 1.81
C ASN A 83 -19.52 8.48 3.12
N LEU A 84 -19.07 9.61 3.66
CA LEU A 84 -18.20 9.63 4.85
C LEU A 84 -18.81 8.89 6.05
N SER A 85 -20.14 8.95 6.18
CA SER A 85 -20.90 8.20 7.19
C SER A 85 -20.72 6.68 7.11
N SER A 86 -20.33 6.14 5.95
CA SER A 86 -20.03 4.71 5.78
C SER A 86 -18.71 4.30 6.42
N LEU A 87 -17.75 5.21 6.55
CA LEU A 87 -16.54 4.96 7.35
C LEU A 87 -16.83 5.08 8.83
N GLU A 88 -17.54 6.15 9.21
CA GLU A 88 -17.96 6.40 10.57
C GLU A 88 -19.07 7.46 10.61
N GLU A 89 -20.15 7.15 11.33
CA GLU A 89 -21.29 8.06 11.47
C GLU A 89 -20.88 9.40 12.12
N GLY A 90 -21.38 10.50 11.58
CA GLY A 90 -21.11 11.86 12.07
C GLY A 90 -19.79 12.47 11.62
N LEU A 91 -19.08 11.85 10.67
CA LEU A 91 -17.96 12.50 9.98
C LEU A 91 -18.47 13.58 9.02
N GLU A 92 -17.84 14.75 9.09
CA GLU A 92 -18.04 15.87 8.18
C GLU A 92 -16.71 16.19 7.49
N LEU A 93 -16.76 16.53 6.20
CA LEU A 93 -15.57 16.94 5.48
C LEU A 93 -15.04 18.25 6.06
N TYR A 94 -13.74 18.32 6.33
CA TYR A 94 -13.14 19.56 6.81
C TYR A 94 -13.14 20.62 5.71
N VAL A 95 -13.39 21.88 6.09
CA VAL A 95 -13.24 23.05 5.24
C VAL A 95 -12.50 24.10 6.04
N ASP A 96 -11.42 24.65 5.49
CA ASP A 96 -10.63 25.68 6.17
C ASP A 96 -11.20 27.09 5.98
N GLU A 97 -10.56 28.08 6.62
CA GLU A 97 -11.00 29.49 6.60
C GLU A 97 -10.97 30.11 5.19
N ASN A 98 -10.22 29.52 4.25
CA ASN A 98 -10.13 29.96 2.86
C ASN A 98 -11.03 29.14 1.93
N GLU A 99 -11.99 28.39 2.49
CA GLU A 99 -12.90 27.50 1.77
C GLU A 99 -12.19 26.34 1.04
N ASN A 100 -10.96 25.99 1.44
CA ASN A 100 -10.32 24.80 0.87
C ASN A 100 -10.94 23.54 1.45
N SER A 101 -11.30 22.63 0.54
CA SER A 101 -11.82 21.31 0.87
C SER A 101 -10.76 20.43 1.53
N GLY A 102 -11.19 19.60 2.49
CA GLY A 102 -10.38 18.56 3.13
C GLY A 102 -9.95 17.42 2.21
N VAL A 103 -10.38 17.40 0.94
CA VAL A 103 -9.95 16.42 -0.06
C VAL A 103 -8.60 16.82 -0.64
N GLN A 104 -7.63 15.90 -0.65
CA GLN A 104 -6.25 16.16 -1.08
C GLN A 104 -5.67 17.41 -0.37
N TYR A 105 -5.96 17.55 0.92
CA TYR A 105 -5.65 18.73 1.71
C TYR A 105 -4.13 18.95 1.77
N ARG A 106 -3.65 20.05 1.20
CA ARG A 106 -2.22 20.31 1.01
C ARG A 106 -1.56 20.70 2.32
N THR A 107 -0.46 20.03 2.64
CA THR A 107 0.40 20.36 3.79
C THR A 107 1.86 20.40 3.38
N GLU A 108 2.73 20.88 4.27
CA GLU A 108 4.19 20.88 4.06
C GLU A 108 4.79 19.47 4.02
N VAL A 109 4.08 18.46 4.56
CA VAL A 109 4.55 17.08 4.65
C VAL A 109 3.91 16.16 3.62
N GLY A 110 3.11 16.70 2.71
CA GLY A 110 2.37 15.99 1.66
C GLY A 110 0.87 16.28 1.68
N PRO A 111 0.14 15.90 0.62
CA PRO A 111 -1.32 15.98 0.62
C PRO A 111 -1.92 14.90 1.52
N ILE A 112 -2.91 15.27 2.32
CA ILE A 112 -3.77 14.33 3.06
C ILE A 112 -4.91 13.93 2.14
N ASP A 113 -5.15 12.63 1.93
CA ASP A 113 -6.22 12.18 1.02
C ASP A 113 -7.57 12.76 1.42
N ILE A 114 -7.99 12.55 2.67
CA ILE A 114 -9.19 13.18 3.22
C ILE A 114 -8.94 13.64 4.65
N LEU A 115 -9.20 14.92 4.91
CA LEU A 115 -9.27 15.51 6.23
C LEU A 115 -10.74 15.76 6.58
N ALA A 116 -11.16 15.20 7.71
CA ALA A 116 -12.54 15.28 8.21
C ALA A 116 -12.55 15.74 9.67
N VAL A 117 -13.74 16.09 10.15
CA VAL A 117 -14.00 16.44 11.54
C VAL A 117 -15.23 15.69 12.07
N LYS A 118 -15.22 15.41 13.37
CA LYS A 118 -16.38 14.88 14.11
C LYS A 118 -16.36 15.41 15.52
N ASN A 119 -17.40 16.11 15.95
CA ASN A 119 -17.49 16.68 17.30
C ASN A 119 -16.22 17.48 17.72
N SER A 120 -15.66 18.27 16.81
CA SER A 120 -14.38 19.00 16.97
C SER A 120 -13.10 18.15 17.02
N GLU A 121 -13.16 16.83 16.95
CA GLU A 121 -11.97 16.00 16.68
C GLU A 121 -11.60 16.09 15.19
N TYR A 122 -10.30 16.06 14.89
CA TYR A 122 -9.79 15.95 13.51
C TYR A 122 -9.51 14.49 13.16
N ILE A 123 -9.88 14.11 11.94
CA ILE A 123 -9.74 12.76 11.42
C ILE A 123 -8.95 12.84 10.13
N VAL A 124 -7.74 12.28 10.15
CA VAL A 124 -6.88 12.13 8.97
C VAL A 124 -7.16 10.77 8.36
N ILE A 125 -7.58 10.73 7.10
CA ILE A 125 -7.91 9.47 6.41
C ILE A 125 -6.91 9.28 5.28
N GLU A 126 -6.31 8.10 5.24
CA GLU A 126 -5.32 7.69 4.24
C GLU A 126 -5.84 6.46 3.50
N LEU A 127 -5.88 6.52 2.17
CA LEU A 127 -6.49 5.49 1.33
C LEU A 127 -5.41 4.66 0.63
N LYS A 128 -5.64 3.34 0.54
CA LYS A 128 -4.75 2.41 -0.17
C LYS A 128 -5.56 1.38 -0.94
N VAL A 129 -5.55 1.47 -2.27
CA VAL A 129 -6.30 0.53 -3.14
C VAL A 129 -5.61 -0.80 -3.40
N LYS A 130 -4.36 -0.93 -2.97
CA LYS A 130 -3.60 -2.18 -3.00
C LYS A 130 -3.18 -2.55 -1.59
N ARG A 131 -2.79 -3.81 -1.43
CA ARG A 131 -2.11 -4.26 -0.22
C ARG A 131 -0.91 -3.36 0.06
N THR A 132 -0.95 -2.71 1.22
CA THR A 132 0.04 -1.72 1.62
C THR A 132 1.02 -2.32 2.62
N SER A 133 2.26 -1.83 2.61
CA SER A 133 3.19 -2.10 3.71
C SER A 133 2.92 -1.15 4.88
N ASP A 134 3.65 -1.34 5.97
CA ASP A 134 3.70 -0.50 7.16
C ASP A 134 4.18 0.94 6.90
N HIS A 135 4.68 1.27 5.70
CA HIS A 135 5.03 2.64 5.30
C HIS A 135 3.87 3.64 5.44
N VAL A 136 2.63 3.17 5.23
CA VAL A 136 1.42 4.00 5.38
C VAL A 136 1.27 4.52 6.82
N VAL A 137 1.76 3.78 7.82
CA VAL A 137 1.72 4.19 9.23
C VAL A 137 2.60 5.42 9.44
N GLY A 138 3.81 5.43 8.88
CA GLY A 138 4.68 6.61 8.93
C GLY A 138 4.08 7.81 8.21
N GLN A 139 3.36 7.59 7.12
CA GLN A 139 2.66 8.64 6.37
C GLN A 139 1.54 9.28 7.19
N ILE A 140 0.57 8.48 7.68
CA ILE A 140 -0.55 9.00 8.44
C ILE A 140 -0.07 9.67 9.75
N GLN A 141 0.97 9.16 10.40
CA GLN A 141 1.56 9.78 11.58
C GLN A 141 2.12 11.18 11.29
N ARG A 142 2.80 11.38 10.16
CA ARG A 142 3.28 12.71 9.75
C ARG A 142 2.12 13.68 9.57
N TYR A 143 1.05 13.23 8.92
CA TYR A 143 -0.14 14.04 8.67
C TYR A 143 -0.87 14.41 9.97
N MET A 144 -1.11 13.42 10.83
CA MET A 144 -1.71 13.66 12.16
C MET A 144 -0.87 14.64 12.99
N ALA A 145 0.46 14.50 12.98
CA ALA A 145 1.35 15.42 13.69
C ALA A 145 1.29 16.84 13.12
N TRP A 146 1.20 16.97 11.79
CA TRP A 146 1.04 18.27 11.14
C TRP A 146 -0.30 18.91 11.50
N VAL A 147 -1.42 18.19 11.38
CA VAL A 147 -2.76 18.68 11.76
C VAL A 147 -2.80 19.10 13.22
N LYS A 148 -2.21 18.29 14.11
CA LYS A 148 -2.15 18.58 15.54
C LYS A 148 -1.44 19.90 15.86
N ARG A 149 -0.39 20.22 15.10
CA ARG A 149 0.42 21.44 15.31
C ARG A 149 -0.19 22.69 14.69
N HIS A 150 -0.88 22.57 13.57
CA HIS A 150 -1.31 23.72 12.77
C HIS A 150 -2.81 24.01 12.85
N LEU A 151 -3.65 22.99 13.03
CA LEU A 151 -5.11 23.13 12.94
C LEU A 151 -5.81 22.80 14.27
N ALA A 152 -5.33 21.79 15.00
CA ALA A 152 -6.11 21.20 16.07
C ALA A 152 -6.34 22.12 17.27
N ASN A 153 -5.46 23.08 17.55
CA ASN A 153 -5.62 24.03 18.67
C ASN A 153 -6.01 23.35 20.00
N GLY A 154 -5.37 22.21 20.31
CA GLY A 154 -5.64 21.41 21.52
C GLY A 154 -6.74 20.36 21.38
N LYS A 155 -7.48 20.32 20.27
CA LYS A 155 -8.43 19.25 19.92
C LYS A 155 -7.70 17.94 19.62
N SER A 156 -8.39 16.81 19.75
CA SER A 156 -7.84 15.50 19.40
C SER A 156 -7.66 15.34 17.89
N VAL A 157 -6.71 14.49 17.53
CA VAL A 157 -6.43 14.11 16.14
C VAL A 157 -6.24 12.61 16.12
N ARG A 158 -6.99 11.91 15.27
CA ARG A 158 -6.82 10.48 15.01
C ARG A 158 -6.72 10.20 13.51
N GLY A 159 -6.19 9.03 13.19
CA GLY A 159 -6.00 8.53 11.84
C GLY A 159 -6.94 7.38 11.53
N ILE A 160 -7.39 7.27 10.28
CA ILE A 160 -8.04 6.08 9.73
C ILE A 160 -7.26 5.68 8.47
N ILE A 161 -6.69 4.47 8.48
CA ILE A 161 -6.13 3.86 7.27
C ILE A 161 -7.23 3.00 6.66
N VAL A 162 -7.58 3.25 5.40
CA VAL A 162 -8.56 2.47 4.64
C VAL A 162 -7.83 1.69 3.55
N THR A 163 -7.90 0.36 3.59
CA THR A 163 -7.18 -0.50 2.64
C THR A 163 -8.03 -1.67 2.14
N LEU A 164 -7.68 -2.25 0.98
CA LEU A 164 -8.34 -3.47 0.50
C LEU A 164 -8.03 -4.67 1.40
N SER A 165 -6.78 -4.77 1.88
CA SER A 165 -6.34 -5.83 2.78
C SER A 165 -5.15 -5.39 3.63
N ALA A 166 -5.25 -5.64 4.92
CA ALA A 166 -4.22 -5.39 5.92
C ALA A 166 -3.42 -6.65 6.21
N ASN A 167 -2.14 -6.65 5.82
CA ASN A 167 -1.23 -7.73 6.22
C ASN A 167 -0.85 -7.67 7.70
N ASN A 168 -0.31 -8.76 8.24
CA ASN A 168 0.11 -8.84 9.64
C ASN A 168 1.10 -7.73 10.03
N LYS A 169 2.02 -7.34 9.13
CA LYS A 169 3.00 -6.28 9.41
C LYS A 169 2.30 -4.94 9.69
N LEU A 170 1.33 -4.59 8.86
CA LEU A 170 0.53 -3.38 9.02
C LEU A 170 -0.30 -3.46 10.32
N GLN A 171 -0.96 -4.58 10.57
CA GLN A 171 -1.72 -4.81 11.80
C GLN A 171 -0.85 -4.62 13.06
N TYR A 172 0.33 -5.24 13.10
CA TYR A 172 1.29 -5.07 14.21
C TYR A 172 1.82 -3.63 14.32
N SER A 173 1.95 -2.91 13.20
CA SER A 173 2.45 -1.53 13.21
C SER A 173 1.44 -0.54 13.80
N VAL A 174 0.15 -0.88 13.79
CA VAL A 174 -0.92 -0.04 14.37
C VAL A 174 -1.42 -0.54 15.72
N SER A 175 -1.15 -1.79 16.12
CA SER A 175 -1.78 -2.41 17.29
C SER A 175 -1.55 -1.66 18.61
N GLU A 176 -0.40 -1.02 18.76
CA GLU A 176 -0.03 -0.24 19.96
C GLU A 176 -0.31 1.27 19.81
N ASN A 177 -0.92 1.70 18.70
CA ASN A 177 -1.27 3.10 18.48
C ASN A 177 -2.79 3.32 18.54
N PRO A 178 -3.35 3.68 19.70
CA PRO A 178 -4.80 3.81 19.87
C PRO A 178 -5.42 4.97 19.08
N ASN A 179 -4.59 5.85 18.49
CA ASN A 179 -5.06 6.97 17.68
C ASN A 179 -5.09 6.65 16.18
N ILE A 180 -4.79 5.43 15.76
CA ILE A 180 -4.87 5.00 14.36
C ILE A 180 -5.81 3.80 14.27
N GLU A 181 -6.90 3.97 13.54
CA GLU A 181 -7.80 2.88 13.18
C GLU A 181 -7.41 2.31 11.80
N LEU A 182 -7.54 0.99 11.66
CA LEU A 182 -7.37 0.30 10.38
C LEU A 182 -8.71 -0.27 9.95
N LYS A 183 -9.17 0.13 8.78
CA LYS A 183 -10.42 -0.36 8.16
C LYS A 183 -10.12 -1.03 6.84
N GLU A 184 -10.68 -2.21 6.64
CA GLU A 184 -10.69 -2.87 5.35
C GLU A 184 -11.98 -2.54 4.59
N TYR A 185 -11.89 -2.30 3.28
CA TYR A 185 -13.05 -2.15 2.41
C TYR A 185 -13.18 -3.34 1.47
N GLN A 186 -14.41 -3.65 1.07
CA GLN A 186 -14.72 -4.72 0.13
C GLN A 186 -15.59 -4.19 -1.01
N LEU A 187 -15.27 -4.57 -2.25
CA LEU A 187 -16.07 -4.25 -3.43
C LEU A 187 -17.02 -5.40 -3.73
N LYS A 188 -18.33 -5.14 -3.72
CA LYS A 188 -19.35 -6.12 -4.10
C LYS A 188 -20.09 -5.63 -5.34
N ILE A 189 -19.88 -6.33 -6.45
CA ILE A 189 -20.60 -6.10 -7.71
C ILE A 189 -21.60 -7.24 -7.91
N SER A 190 -22.85 -6.91 -8.20
CA SER A 190 -23.91 -7.88 -8.51
C SER A 190 -24.69 -7.44 -9.75
N PHE A 191 -25.05 -8.39 -10.61
CA PHE A 191 -25.83 -8.14 -11.81
C PHE A 191 -27.19 -8.84 -11.70
N SER A 192 -28.23 -8.18 -12.20
CA SER A 192 -29.58 -8.74 -12.32
C SER A 192 -30.05 -8.62 -13.76
N SER A 193 -30.72 -9.65 -14.26
CA SER A 193 -31.33 -9.60 -15.59
C SER A 193 -32.49 -8.61 -15.60
N VAL A 194 -32.56 -7.81 -16.66
CA VAL A 194 -33.74 -6.99 -16.98
C VAL A 194 -34.54 -7.75 -18.03
N SER A 195 -35.76 -8.15 -17.70
CA SER A 195 -36.72 -8.63 -18.71
C SER A 195 -37.21 -7.45 -19.52
N LEU A 196 -36.97 -7.47 -20.83
CA LEU A 196 -37.53 -6.51 -21.79
C LEU A 196 -38.89 -6.97 -22.29
#